data_AF-A0AAD1A5R1-F1
#
_entry.id   AF-A0AAD1A5R1-F1
#
_cell.length_a   1.000
_cell.length_b   1.000
_cell.length_c   1.000
_cell.angle_alpha   90.00
_cell.angle_beta   90.00
_cell.angle_gamma   90.00
#
_symmetry.space_group_name_H-M   'P 1'
#
loop_
_entity.id
_entity.type
_entity.pdbx_description
1 polymer ?
#
loop_
_entity_poly.entity_id
_entity_poly.type
_entity_poly.pdbx_seq_one_letter_code
_entity_poly.pdbx_strand_id
1 'polypeptide(L)'
;MTRSLRLAFVADIHHGEDHFTKVSSAALPLMEEFRRFVAETRPDAVIDLGDRISDVDHATDLRLEREVAEAFAPITTPRFHICGNHDRDHLSVTENEEILGQPLGHRTVDLGDWRLVLWAADSRIHRPGGFVLREADLIWLAATIEAADRPLVVMSHVPVSGHGQTGNYYFERNPASSTYPGAERVRAVLARAKVPMVCIAGHVHWNTLTTVDGIPHLTLQSLTESFTTLPKPAGAFALLELGDTIAWMVHGQDPFTARIDSKQTLRRWMTPLQPFDEHPELRQRRVAQAALLGTPA
;
A
#
# COMPACT_ATOMS: atom_id res chain seq x y z
N MET A 1 0.71 -18.22 24.83
CA MET A 1 0.39 -17.16 23.84
C MET A 1 1.37 -17.32 22.70
N THR A 2 0.91 -17.55 21.47
CA THR A 2 1.79 -17.57 20.31
C THR A 2 2.45 -16.19 20.16
N ARG A 3 3.72 -16.16 19.81
CA ARG A 3 4.48 -14.91 19.61
C ARG A 3 3.85 -14.14 18.45
N SER A 4 3.58 -12.85 18.64
CA SER A 4 3.15 -11.95 17.56
C SER A 4 4.16 -11.96 16.43
N LEU A 5 3.69 -12.07 15.18
CA LEU A 5 4.52 -11.86 13.99
C LEU A 5 4.86 -10.36 13.89
N ARG A 6 6.11 -10.03 13.56
CA ARG A 6 6.58 -8.63 13.45
C ARG A 6 7.22 -8.40 12.09
N LEU A 7 6.76 -7.40 11.36
CA LEU A 7 7.24 -7.05 10.03
C LEU A 7 7.69 -5.59 10.03
N ALA A 8 8.90 -5.32 9.53
CA ALA A 8 9.33 -3.94 9.27
C ALA A 8 9.06 -3.58 7.81
N PHE A 9 8.62 -2.35 7.55
CA PHE A 9 8.27 -1.86 6.22
C PHE A 9 9.05 -0.61 5.86
N VAL A 10 9.46 -0.53 4.60
CA VAL A 10 9.95 0.68 3.94
C VAL A 10 9.28 0.79 2.57
N ALA A 11 9.10 2.01 2.08
CA ALA A 11 8.48 2.28 0.78
C ALA A 11 9.05 3.57 0.20
N ASP A 12 9.00 3.69 -1.13
CA ASP A 12 9.19 4.96 -1.83
C ASP A 12 10.50 5.63 -1.38
N ILE A 13 11.61 4.88 -1.55
CA ILE A 13 12.97 5.31 -1.20
C ILE A 13 13.42 6.42 -2.17
N HIS A 14 13.01 6.32 -3.44
CA HIS A 14 13.29 7.29 -4.51
C HIS A 14 14.77 7.71 -4.61
N HIS A 15 15.73 6.83 -4.36
CA HIS A 15 17.16 7.15 -4.46
C HIS A 15 17.52 7.74 -5.84
N GLY A 16 18.26 8.85 -5.84
CA GLY A 16 18.55 9.60 -7.06
C GLY A 16 18.72 11.10 -6.79
N GLU A 17 18.47 11.93 -7.81
CA GLU A 17 18.45 13.39 -7.68
C GLU A 17 17.15 13.87 -7.04
N ASP A 18 17.24 14.94 -6.25
CA ASP A 18 16.06 15.56 -5.62
C ASP A 18 15.09 16.07 -6.70
N HIS A 19 13.80 15.76 -6.53
CA HIS A 19 12.78 16.11 -7.50
C HIS A 19 11.46 16.50 -6.83
N PHE A 20 10.98 17.72 -7.13
CA PHE A 20 9.86 18.35 -6.45
C PHE A 20 10.04 18.37 -4.92
N THR A 21 9.24 17.57 -4.20
CA THR A 21 9.27 17.44 -2.75
C THR A 21 9.95 16.15 -2.28
N LYS A 22 10.45 15.31 -3.20
CA LYS A 22 11.27 14.14 -2.88
C LYS A 22 12.71 14.58 -2.62
N VAL A 23 13.19 14.35 -1.40
CA VAL A 23 14.59 14.60 -1.00
C VAL A 23 15.39 13.32 -1.24
N SER A 24 15.45 12.90 -2.50
CA SER A 24 16.06 11.65 -2.98
C SER A 24 17.53 11.48 -2.57
N SER A 25 18.26 12.58 -2.43
CA SER A 25 19.64 12.59 -1.93
C SER A 25 19.79 12.09 -0.48
N ALA A 26 18.70 12.08 0.30
CA ALA A 26 18.67 11.55 1.66
C ALA A 26 18.40 10.03 1.73
N ALA A 27 18.12 9.36 0.60
CA ALA A 27 17.71 7.97 0.55
C ALA A 27 18.68 7.00 1.25
N LEU A 28 19.96 6.99 0.87
CA LEU A 28 20.93 6.05 1.45
C LEU A 28 21.22 6.31 2.95
N PRO A 29 21.39 7.56 3.42
CA PRO A 29 21.45 7.84 4.86
C PRO A 29 20.21 7.34 5.63
N LEU A 30 19.01 7.52 5.08
CA LEU A 30 17.77 7.06 5.70
C LEU A 30 17.63 5.52 5.66
N MET A 31 18.15 4.86 4.63
CA MET A 31 18.24 3.40 4.60
C MET A 31 19.17 2.85 5.68
N GLU A 32 20.23 3.57 6.03
CA GLU A 32 21.10 3.23 7.15
C GLU A 32 20.39 3.45 8.51
N GLU A 33 19.52 4.46 8.63
CA GLU A 33 18.59 4.59 9.78
C GLU A 33 17.61 3.41 9.86
N PHE A 34 16.98 3.05 8.75
CA PHE A 34 16.08 1.91 8.68
C PHE A 34 16.79 0.59 9.04
N ARG A 35 18.04 0.40 8.60
CA ARG A 35 18.84 -0.77 8.99
C ARG A 35 19.06 -0.83 10.50
N ARG A 36 19.40 0.29 11.15
CA ARG A 36 19.53 0.34 12.62
C ARG A 36 18.22 -0.01 13.30
N PHE A 37 17.11 0.54 12.81
CA PHE A 37 15.77 0.22 13.30
C PHE A 37 15.47 -1.29 13.19
N VAL A 38 15.78 -1.93 12.06
CA VAL A 38 15.59 -3.38 11.88
C VAL A 38 16.48 -4.17 12.85
N ALA A 39 17.72 -3.76 13.06
CA ALA A 39 18.64 -4.42 14.00
C ALA A 39 18.16 -4.31 15.46
N GLU A 40 17.61 -3.16 15.86
CA GLU A 40 17.08 -2.91 17.20
C GLU A 40 15.76 -3.64 17.44
N THR A 41 14.84 -3.55 16.48
CA THR A 41 13.51 -4.11 16.61
C THR A 41 13.50 -5.62 16.37
N ARG A 42 14.43 -6.18 15.58
CA ARG A 42 14.50 -7.62 15.25
C ARG A 42 13.15 -8.17 14.73
N PRO A 43 12.60 -7.61 13.63
CA PRO A 43 11.40 -8.13 13.02
C PRO A 43 11.66 -9.52 12.41
N ASP A 44 10.60 -10.28 12.19
CA ASP A 44 10.66 -11.61 11.57
C ASP A 44 10.86 -11.51 10.05
N ALA A 45 10.44 -10.40 9.42
CA ALA A 45 10.76 -10.07 8.03
C ALA A 45 10.78 -8.55 7.78
N VAL A 46 11.43 -8.16 6.68
CA VAL A 46 11.44 -6.80 6.10
C VAL A 46 10.67 -6.82 4.79
N ILE A 47 9.78 -5.84 4.62
CA ILE A 47 9.01 -5.62 3.41
C ILE A 47 9.43 -4.30 2.78
N ASP A 48 9.75 -4.36 1.50
CA ASP A 48 9.98 -3.20 0.65
C ASP A 48 8.82 -3.10 -0.36
N LEU A 49 8.07 -2.00 -0.26
CA LEU A 49 6.86 -1.76 -1.05
C LEU A 49 7.14 -1.11 -2.42
N GLY A 50 8.41 -0.93 -2.81
CA GLY A 50 8.81 -0.47 -4.13
C GLY A 50 9.03 1.04 -4.23
N ASP A 51 9.28 1.49 -5.46
CA ASP A 51 9.76 2.84 -5.77
C ASP A 51 11.10 3.13 -5.09
N ARG A 52 12.08 2.28 -5.38
CA ARG A 52 13.42 2.34 -4.80
C ARG A 52 14.23 3.52 -5.32
N ILE A 53 14.01 3.90 -6.58
CA ILE A 53 14.79 4.92 -7.28
C ILE A 53 13.92 6.04 -7.82
N SER A 54 14.53 7.17 -8.13
CA SER A 54 13.95 8.17 -9.04
C SER A 54 14.42 7.84 -10.46
N ASP A 55 13.50 7.43 -11.33
CA ASP A 55 13.77 6.99 -12.71
C ASP A 55 14.25 8.12 -13.62
N VAL A 56 15.21 7.83 -14.50
CA VAL A 56 15.81 8.79 -15.43
C VAL A 56 16.06 8.16 -16.81
N ASP A 57 16.81 7.07 -16.84
CA ASP A 57 17.14 6.31 -18.04
C ASP A 57 17.65 4.92 -17.64
N HIS A 58 17.69 3.98 -18.57
CA HIS A 58 18.07 2.58 -18.28
C HIS A 58 19.44 2.44 -17.60
N ALA A 59 20.47 3.17 -18.02
CA ALA A 59 21.81 3.03 -17.49
C ALA A 59 21.93 3.64 -16.09
N THR A 60 21.29 4.79 -15.87
CA THR A 60 21.21 5.47 -14.59
C THR A 60 20.42 4.64 -13.58
N ASP A 61 19.24 4.16 -13.98
CA ASP A 61 18.34 3.37 -13.13
C ASP A 61 18.98 2.06 -12.72
N LEU A 62 19.65 1.36 -13.64
CA LEU A 62 20.38 0.13 -13.34
C LEU A 62 21.45 0.33 -12.25
N ARG A 63 22.12 1.49 -12.26
CA ARG A 63 23.11 1.85 -11.23
C ARG A 63 22.42 2.19 -9.91
N LEU A 64 21.40 3.05 -9.92
CA LEU A 64 20.70 3.47 -8.70
C LEU A 64 20.04 2.28 -7.99
N GLU A 65 19.44 1.37 -8.75
CA GLU A 65 18.78 0.17 -8.21
C GLU A 65 19.80 -0.76 -7.53
N ARG A 66 21.01 -0.89 -8.10
CA ARG A 66 22.12 -1.62 -7.47
C ARG A 66 22.61 -0.97 -6.18
N GLU A 67 22.72 0.36 -6.15
CA GLU A 67 23.10 1.10 -4.93
C GLU A 67 22.07 0.89 -3.80
N VAL A 68 20.77 0.87 -4.13
CA VAL A 68 19.72 0.55 -3.15
C VAL A 68 19.80 -0.92 -2.71
N ALA A 69 20.03 -1.87 -3.64
CA ALA A 69 20.22 -3.27 -3.30
C ALA A 69 21.43 -3.49 -2.37
N GLU A 70 22.52 -2.76 -2.59
CA GLU A 70 23.69 -2.73 -1.70
C GLU A 70 23.34 -2.18 -0.31
N ALA A 71 22.49 -1.15 -0.21
CA ALA A 71 22.01 -0.63 1.06
C ALA A 71 21.13 -1.63 1.83
N PHE A 72 20.37 -2.48 1.14
CA PHE A 72 19.64 -3.59 1.75
C PHE A 72 20.54 -4.73 2.20
N ALA A 73 21.65 -5.00 1.48
CA ALA A 73 22.47 -6.20 1.66
C ALA A 73 22.85 -6.53 3.12
N PRO A 74 23.22 -5.56 4.00
CA PRO A 74 23.58 -5.83 5.39
C PRO A 74 22.41 -6.25 6.30
N ILE A 75 21.15 -6.09 5.87
CA ILE A 75 19.98 -6.53 6.65
C ILE A 75 19.83 -8.05 6.53
N THR A 76 20.21 -8.81 7.55
CA THR A 76 20.17 -10.29 7.51
C THR A 76 18.76 -10.88 7.72
N THR A 77 17.82 -10.08 8.22
CA THR A 77 16.41 -10.46 8.32
C THR A 77 15.84 -10.79 6.93
N PRO A 78 14.99 -11.83 6.77
CA PRO A 78 14.34 -12.13 5.48
C PRO A 78 13.70 -10.89 4.85
N ARG A 79 13.99 -10.64 3.57
CA ARG A 79 13.53 -9.45 2.84
C ARG A 79 12.62 -9.83 1.69
N PHE A 80 11.51 -9.13 1.54
CA PHE A 80 10.58 -9.32 0.44
C PHE A 80 10.31 -8.00 -0.26
N HIS A 81 10.59 -7.95 -1.56
CA HIS A 81 10.43 -6.75 -2.38
C HIS A 81 9.20 -6.87 -3.30
N ILE A 82 8.57 -5.73 -3.56
CA ILE A 82 7.56 -5.50 -4.61
C ILE A 82 8.07 -4.34 -5.47
N CYS A 83 7.93 -4.41 -6.80
CA CYS A 83 8.24 -3.28 -7.66
C CYS A 83 7.14 -2.20 -7.57
N GLY A 84 7.56 -0.95 -7.48
CA GLY A 84 6.75 0.22 -7.75
C GLY A 84 6.80 0.66 -9.20
N ASN A 85 6.25 1.84 -9.51
CA ASN A 85 6.25 2.36 -10.88
C ASN A 85 7.60 2.91 -11.32
N HIS A 86 8.34 3.58 -10.43
CA HIS A 86 9.66 4.12 -10.74
C HIS A 86 10.68 3.02 -11.03
N ASP A 87 10.53 1.86 -10.39
CA ASP A 87 11.35 0.67 -10.63
C ASP A 87 11.15 0.05 -12.03
N ARG A 88 10.12 0.50 -12.76
CA ARG A 88 9.56 -0.17 -13.93
C ARG A 88 9.44 0.73 -15.15
N ASP A 89 9.87 1.98 -15.06
CA ASP A 89 9.82 2.92 -16.18
C ASP A 89 10.89 2.57 -17.21
N HIS A 90 12.14 2.40 -16.75
CA HIS A 90 13.25 2.00 -17.60
C HIS A 90 13.78 0.58 -17.35
N LEU A 91 13.40 -0.09 -16.25
CA LEU A 91 13.83 -1.47 -15.95
C LEU A 91 12.70 -2.49 -16.08
N SER A 92 13.06 -3.70 -16.48
CA SER A 92 12.17 -4.86 -16.48
C SER A 92 12.07 -5.50 -15.08
N VAL A 93 11.05 -6.35 -14.87
CA VAL A 93 10.96 -7.16 -13.65
C VAL A 93 12.18 -8.05 -13.50
N THR A 94 12.62 -8.68 -14.60
CA THR A 94 13.77 -9.60 -14.60
C THR A 94 15.06 -8.90 -14.18
N GLU A 95 15.31 -7.68 -14.64
CA GLU A 95 16.48 -6.92 -14.19
C GLU A 95 16.41 -6.60 -12.69
N ASN A 96 15.24 -6.21 -12.19
CA ASN A 96 15.05 -6.01 -10.74
C ASN A 96 15.25 -7.34 -9.97
N GLU A 97 14.78 -8.47 -10.49
CA GLU A 97 14.98 -9.81 -9.89
C GLU A 97 16.47 -10.18 -9.81
N GLU A 98 17.23 -9.89 -10.87
CA GLU A 98 18.68 -10.12 -10.92
C GLU A 98 19.42 -9.24 -9.90
N ILE A 99 19.05 -7.97 -9.78
CA ILE A 99 19.68 -7.02 -8.84
C ILE A 99 19.35 -7.38 -7.38
N LEU A 100 18.08 -7.69 -7.09
CA LEU A 100 17.62 -7.98 -5.73
C LEU A 100 17.83 -9.46 -5.32
N GLY A 101 18.22 -10.32 -6.27
CA GLY A 101 18.49 -11.73 -6.04
C GLY A 101 17.28 -12.55 -5.61
N GLN A 102 16.06 -12.15 -6.00
CA GLN A 102 14.83 -12.85 -5.65
C GLN A 102 13.73 -12.67 -6.70
N PRO A 103 12.77 -13.61 -6.82
CA PRO A 103 11.62 -13.43 -7.69
C PRO A 103 10.71 -12.30 -7.19
N LEU A 104 10.19 -11.49 -8.12
CA LEU A 104 9.38 -10.30 -7.84
C LEU A 104 7.95 -10.41 -8.37
N GLY A 105 7.58 -11.54 -8.96
CA GLY A 105 6.19 -11.86 -9.30
C GLY A 105 5.30 -12.06 -8.08
N HIS A 106 4.01 -12.28 -8.35
CA HIS A 106 3.03 -12.60 -7.31
C HIS A 106 3.46 -13.82 -6.50
N ARG A 107 3.42 -13.72 -5.17
CA ARG A 107 3.79 -14.83 -4.30
C ARG A 107 3.12 -14.73 -2.94
N THR A 108 3.05 -15.87 -2.28
CA THR A 108 2.62 -15.96 -0.88
C THR A 108 3.73 -16.56 -0.03
N VAL A 109 3.90 -16.05 1.18
CA VAL A 109 4.86 -16.58 2.15
C VAL A 109 4.13 -16.80 3.46
N ASP A 110 4.16 -18.03 3.96
CA ASP A 110 3.63 -18.33 5.29
C ASP A 110 4.70 -18.03 6.34
N LEU A 111 4.34 -17.19 7.31
CA LEU A 111 5.25 -16.77 8.38
C LEU A 111 4.50 -16.75 9.71
N GLY A 112 4.80 -17.71 10.58
CA GLY A 112 3.98 -17.97 11.77
C GLY A 112 2.54 -18.30 11.40
N ASP A 113 1.58 -17.67 12.08
CA ASP A 113 0.15 -17.89 11.86
C ASP A 113 -0.43 -17.10 10.67
N TRP A 114 0.38 -16.24 10.02
CA TRP A 114 -0.07 -15.35 8.95
C TRP A 114 0.48 -15.76 7.59
N ARG A 115 -0.27 -15.45 6.54
CA ARG A 115 0.18 -15.51 5.14
C ARG A 115 0.40 -14.11 4.62
N LEU A 116 1.64 -13.84 4.23
CA LEU A 116 2.02 -12.66 3.47
C LEU A 116 1.62 -12.88 2.02
N VAL A 117 0.85 -11.97 1.45
CA VAL A 117 0.44 -11.98 0.05
C VAL A 117 1.11 -10.81 -0.64
N LEU A 118 2.19 -11.08 -1.38
CA LEU A 118 2.88 -10.08 -2.19
C LEU A 118 2.19 -10.03 -3.54
N TRP A 119 1.20 -9.14 -3.65
CA TRP A 119 0.42 -8.94 -4.86
C TRP A 119 1.14 -7.92 -5.76
N ALA A 120 2.14 -8.43 -6.48
CA ALA A 120 2.89 -7.70 -7.51
C ALA A 120 2.08 -7.43 -8.79
N ALA A 121 0.92 -6.79 -8.66
CA ALA A 121 0.14 -6.31 -9.81
C ALA A 121 0.99 -5.35 -10.65
N ASP A 122 0.68 -5.21 -11.94
CA ASP A 122 1.47 -4.38 -12.83
C ASP A 122 1.56 -2.94 -12.33
N SER A 123 2.73 -2.58 -11.80
CA SER A 123 3.03 -1.25 -11.29
C SER A 123 3.57 -0.34 -12.40
N ARG A 124 3.72 -0.81 -13.64
CA ARG A 124 4.20 0.08 -14.71
C ARG A 124 3.13 1.10 -15.08
N ILE A 125 3.52 2.37 -15.21
CA ILE A 125 2.69 3.42 -15.81
C ILE A 125 2.83 3.34 -17.33
N HIS A 126 1.73 3.02 -18.03
CA HIS A 126 1.72 2.88 -19.49
C HIS A 126 1.41 4.23 -20.14
N ARG A 127 2.30 4.74 -21.00
CA ARG A 127 2.18 6.07 -21.62
C ARG A 127 1.86 5.99 -23.13
N PRO A 128 0.91 6.80 -23.65
CA PRO A 128 0.00 7.67 -22.89
C PRO A 128 -1.01 6.85 -22.08
N GLY A 129 -1.34 7.30 -20.87
CA GLY A 129 -2.23 6.56 -19.96
C GLY A 129 -1.78 6.61 -18.50
N GLY A 130 -2.04 5.51 -17.78
CA GLY A 130 -1.76 5.36 -16.36
C GLY A 130 -1.53 3.90 -16.00
N PHE A 131 -1.87 3.53 -14.77
CA PHE A 131 -1.87 2.13 -14.36
C PHE A 131 -2.89 1.28 -15.14
N VAL A 132 -2.58 0.00 -15.29
CA VAL A 132 -3.46 -0.99 -15.90
C VAL A 132 -3.66 -2.13 -14.92
N LEU A 133 -4.90 -2.35 -14.47
CA LEU A 133 -5.26 -3.55 -13.71
C LEU A 133 -5.41 -4.72 -14.70
N ARG A 134 -4.41 -5.60 -14.76
CA ARG A 134 -4.47 -6.76 -15.65
C ARG A 134 -5.41 -7.81 -15.09
N GLU A 135 -6.17 -8.46 -15.97
CA GLU A 135 -7.07 -9.57 -15.58
C GLU A 135 -6.31 -10.71 -14.88
N ALA A 136 -5.10 -11.02 -15.35
CA ALA A 136 -4.27 -12.05 -14.74
C ALA A 136 -3.95 -11.74 -13.27
N ASP A 137 -3.63 -10.48 -12.96
CA ASP A 137 -3.30 -10.03 -11.60
C ASP A 137 -4.52 -10.15 -10.68
N LEU A 138 -5.71 -9.81 -11.20
CA LEU A 138 -6.97 -9.92 -10.47
C LEU A 138 -7.38 -11.39 -10.25
N ILE A 139 -7.24 -12.24 -11.26
CA ILE A 139 -7.53 -13.68 -11.18
C ILE A 139 -6.61 -14.35 -10.16
N TRP A 140 -5.31 -14.02 -10.18
CA TRP A 140 -4.36 -14.55 -9.21
C TRP A 140 -4.74 -14.16 -7.79
N LEU A 141 -5.07 -12.88 -7.56
CA LEU A 141 -5.51 -12.42 -6.24
C LEU A 141 -6.79 -13.14 -5.80
N ALA A 142 -7.78 -13.28 -6.70
CA ALA A 142 -9.04 -13.96 -6.39
C ALA A 142 -8.82 -15.41 -5.98
N ALA A 143 -7.96 -16.15 -6.68
CA ALA A 143 -7.61 -17.51 -6.30
C ALA A 143 -6.91 -17.56 -4.93
N THR A 144 -5.98 -16.63 -4.67
CA THR A 144 -5.28 -16.54 -3.38
C THR A 144 -6.23 -16.24 -2.21
N ILE A 145 -7.17 -15.32 -2.40
CA ILE A 145 -8.15 -14.95 -1.37
C ILE A 145 -9.14 -16.10 -1.10
N GLU A 146 -9.62 -16.79 -2.13
CA GLU A 146 -10.53 -17.92 -1.96
C GLU A 146 -9.88 -19.13 -1.29
N ALA A 147 -8.60 -19.37 -1.56
CA ALA A 147 -7.83 -20.47 -0.97
C ALA A 147 -7.28 -20.16 0.44
N ALA A 148 -7.56 -18.97 0.99
CA ALA A 148 -6.99 -18.54 2.25
C ALA A 148 -7.54 -19.34 3.44
N ASP A 149 -6.63 -19.98 4.17
CA ASP A 149 -6.89 -20.81 5.36
C ASP A 149 -6.37 -20.18 6.67
N ARG A 150 -5.72 -19.03 6.56
CA ARG A 150 -5.11 -18.29 7.67
C ARG A 150 -5.15 -16.77 7.44
N PRO A 151 -5.00 -15.94 8.48
CA PRO A 151 -4.98 -14.49 8.36
C PRO A 151 -4.00 -13.97 7.30
N LEU A 152 -4.39 -12.91 6.58
CA LEU A 152 -3.65 -12.37 5.44
C LEU A 152 -3.06 -10.98 5.70
N VAL A 153 -1.84 -10.76 5.22
CA VAL A 153 -1.28 -9.42 5.00
C VAL A 153 -1.11 -9.24 3.51
N VAL A 154 -2.01 -8.48 2.88
CA VAL A 154 -1.99 -8.25 1.44
C VAL A 154 -1.19 -6.99 1.15
N MET A 155 -0.15 -7.10 0.34
CA MET A 155 0.78 -6.02 0.04
C MET A 155 0.81 -5.77 -1.47
N SER A 156 0.74 -4.51 -1.85
CA SER A 156 0.91 -4.04 -3.22
C SER A 156 1.66 -2.72 -3.20
N HIS A 157 2.27 -2.30 -4.31
CA HIS A 157 2.81 -0.95 -4.38
C HIS A 157 1.68 0.08 -4.45
N VAL A 158 0.76 -0.08 -5.41
CA VAL A 158 -0.36 0.84 -5.63
C VAL A 158 -1.53 0.50 -4.69
N PRO A 159 -2.12 1.47 -3.96
CA PRO A 159 -3.25 1.22 -3.08
C PRO A 159 -4.55 1.02 -3.84
N VAL A 160 -5.46 0.23 -3.25
CA VAL A 160 -6.77 -0.11 -3.84
C VAL A 160 -7.96 0.30 -2.99
N SER A 161 -7.73 1.02 -1.88
CA SER A 161 -8.79 1.41 -0.95
C SER A 161 -9.79 2.40 -1.54
N GLY A 162 -9.36 3.21 -2.52
CA GLY A 162 -10.17 4.32 -3.05
C GLY A 162 -10.31 5.49 -2.07
N HIS A 163 -9.39 5.62 -1.11
CA HIS A 163 -9.37 6.75 -0.19
C HIS A 163 -9.23 8.09 -0.92
N GLY A 164 -9.86 9.12 -0.40
CA GLY A 164 -9.81 10.46 -0.99
C GLY A 164 -8.40 11.05 -0.90
N GLN A 165 -7.98 11.74 -1.96
CA GLN A 165 -6.66 12.37 -2.07
C GLN A 165 -6.65 13.87 -1.72
N THR A 166 -7.69 14.35 -1.01
CA THR A 166 -7.76 15.77 -0.62
C THR A 166 -6.61 16.10 0.32
N GLY A 167 -5.80 17.10 -0.04
CA GLY A 167 -4.60 17.50 0.69
C GLY A 167 -3.32 16.78 0.26
N ASN A 168 -3.39 15.75 -0.57
CA ASN A 168 -2.19 15.07 -1.08
C ASN A 168 -1.52 15.90 -2.19
N TYR A 169 -0.21 16.13 -2.07
CA TYR A 169 0.56 16.99 -2.98
C TYR A 169 0.51 16.53 -4.45
N TYR A 170 0.64 15.22 -4.70
CA TYR A 170 0.64 14.67 -6.05
C TYR A 170 -0.77 14.38 -6.56
N PHE A 171 -1.65 13.89 -5.68
CA PHE A 171 -2.86 13.20 -6.10
C PHE A 171 -4.16 13.98 -5.84
N GLU A 172 -4.17 15.10 -5.11
CA GLU A 172 -5.41 15.90 -4.95
C GLU A 172 -5.98 16.30 -6.31
N ARG A 173 -5.11 16.78 -7.20
CA ARG A 173 -5.47 17.20 -8.55
C ARG A 173 -5.31 16.11 -9.61
N ASN A 174 -4.82 14.93 -9.22
CA ASN A 174 -4.57 13.79 -10.10
C ASN A 174 -5.03 12.46 -9.46
N PRO A 175 -6.27 12.36 -8.95
CA PRO A 175 -6.67 11.20 -8.13
C PRO A 175 -6.71 9.89 -8.94
N ALA A 176 -6.88 9.96 -10.26
CA ALA A 176 -6.82 8.79 -11.13
C ALA A 176 -5.43 8.13 -11.17
N SER A 177 -4.37 8.85 -10.79
CA SER A 177 -3.01 8.33 -10.73
C SER A 177 -2.66 7.69 -9.40
N SER A 178 -3.51 7.80 -8.36
CA SER A 178 -3.20 7.26 -7.03
C SER A 178 -3.64 5.80 -6.83
N THR A 179 -4.27 5.20 -7.84
CA THR A 179 -4.87 3.86 -7.74
C THR A 179 -5.05 3.27 -9.14
N TYR A 180 -5.39 1.99 -9.20
CA TYR A 180 -5.75 1.34 -10.45
C TYR A 180 -7.12 1.80 -10.97
N PRO A 181 -7.27 2.07 -12.27
CA PRO A 181 -8.57 2.01 -12.91
C PRO A 181 -9.24 0.65 -12.64
N GLY A 182 -10.48 0.65 -12.16
CA GLY A 182 -11.19 -0.58 -11.81
C GLY A 182 -10.83 -1.17 -10.43
N ALA A 183 -10.16 -0.42 -9.55
CA ALA A 183 -9.79 -0.89 -8.20
C ALA A 183 -10.97 -1.40 -7.36
N GLU A 184 -12.21 -1.00 -7.65
CA GLU A 184 -13.41 -1.57 -7.04
C GLU A 184 -13.54 -3.09 -7.27
N ARG A 185 -13.04 -3.61 -8.39
CA ARG A 185 -13.00 -5.05 -8.67
C ARG A 185 -12.05 -5.77 -7.74
N VAL A 186 -10.92 -5.14 -7.41
CA VAL A 186 -9.96 -5.66 -6.42
C VAL A 186 -10.62 -5.69 -5.04
N ARG A 187 -11.30 -4.61 -4.64
CA ARG A 187 -12.03 -4.57 -3.37
C ARG A 187 -13.13 -5.62 -3.30
N ALA A 188 -13.84 -5.87 -4.40
CA ALA A 188 -14.83 -6.95 -4.48
C ALA A 188 -14.20 -8.34 -4.30
N VAL A 189 -12.99 -8.57 -4.82
CA VAL A 189 -12.22 -9.78 -4.57
C VAL A 189 -11.83 -9.90 -3.09
N LEU A 190 -11.26 -8.84 -2.51
CA LEU A 190 -10.83 -8.82 -1.11
C LEU A 190 -12.00 -9.06 -0.13
N ALA A 191 -13.18 -8.50 -0.43
CA ALA A 191 -14.40 -8.69 0.37
C ALA A 191 -14.82 -10.16 0.51
N ARG A 192 -14.39 -11.05 -0.39
CA ARG A 192 -14.69 -12.50 -0.34
C ARG A 192 -13.86 -13.24 0.70
N ALA A 193 -12.84 -12.62 1.28
CA ALA A 193 -11.98 -13.27 2.26
C ALA A 193 -12.76 -13.73 3.50
N LYS A 194 -12.52 -14.98 3.91
CA LYS A 194 -13.16 -15.64 5.07
C LYS A 194 -12.23 -15.72 6.28
N VAL A 195 -11.12 -14.99 6.23
CA VAL A 195 -10.09 -14.90 7.26
C VAL A 195 -9.83 -13.42 7.59
N PRO A 196 -9.30 -13.11 8.78
CA PRO A 196 -8.79 -11.78 9.09
C PRO A 196 -7.79 -11.29 8.05
N MET A 197 -7.80 -10.01 7.73
CA MET A 197 -6.86 -9.44 6.78
C MET A 197 -6.58 -7.95 6.99
N VAL A 198 -5.43 -7.52 6.49
CA VAL A 198 -5.06 -6.11 6.32
C VAL A 198 -4.38 -5.93 4.97
N CYS A 199 -4.66 -4.82 4.30
CA CYS A 199 -4.01 -4.42 3.05
C CYS A 199 -3.01 -3.29 3.34
N ILE A 200 -1.82 -3.34 2.74
CA ILE A 200 -0.75 -2.35 2.95
C ILE A 200 -0.15 -1.96 1.60
N ALA A 201 0.04 -0.66 1.36
CA ALA A 201 0.62 -0.15 0.12
C ALA A 201 1.53 1.08 0.34
N GLY A 202 2.33 1.41 -0.68
CA GLY A 202 3.14 2.63 -0.74
C GLY A 202 2.51 3.64 -1.70
N HIS A 203 3.31 4.18 -2.62
CA HIS A 203 2.95 4.95 -3.82
C HIS A 203 2.38 6.35 -3.56
N VAL A 204 1.45 6.49 -2.60
CA VAL A 204 0.74 7.75 -2.36
C VAL A 204 1.53 8.75 -1.52
N HIS A 205 2.69 8.33 -1.00
CA HIS A 205 3.55 9.15 -0.14
C HIS A 205 2.74 9.78 1.00
N TRP A 206 1.93 8.97 1.68
CA TRP A 206 1.08 9.48 2.75
C TRP A 206 0.63 8.36 3.68
N ASN A 207 0.71 8.60 4.99
CA ASN A 207 0.17 7.68 5.98
C ASN A 207 -1.35 7.76 6.00
N THR A 208 -2.03 6.65 5.69
CA THR A 208 -3.50 6.57 5.81
C THR A 208 -3.95 5.26 6.45
N LEU A 209 -5.11 5.30 7.08
CA LEU A 209 -5.92 4.12 7.39
C LEU A 209 -7.32 4.36 6.83
N THR A 210 -7.70 3.55 5.86
CA THR A 210 -9.05 3.54 5.29
C THR A 210 -9.66 2.16 5.50
N THR A 211 -10.82 2.10 6.15
CA THR A 211 -11.55 0.82 6.29
C THR A 211 -12.57 0.70 5.17
N VAL A 212 -12.48 -0.37 4.38
CA VAL A 212 -13.43 -0.68 3.31
C VAL A 212 -14.08 -2.03 3.58
N ASP A 213 -15.39 -2.04 3.79
CA ASP A 213 -16.16 -3.25 4.10
C ASP A 213 -15.56 -4.07 5.28
N GLY A 214 -15.14 -3.36 6.32
CA GLY A 214 -14.47 -3.93 7.49
C GLY A 214 -13.00 -4.33 7.28
N ILE A 215 -12.45 -4.21 6.07
CA ILE A 215 -11.05 -4.51 5.78
C ILE A 215 -10.21 -3.22 5.93
N PRO A 216 -9.19 -3.21 6.81
CA PRO A 216 -8.28 -2.08 6.90
C PRO A 216 -7.30 -2.05 5.71
N HIS A 217 -7.21 -0.89 5.08
CA HIS A 217 -6.20 -0.54 4.09
C HIS A 217 -5.31 0.55 4.66
N LEU A 218 -4.02 0.24 4.75
CA LEU A 218 -2.97 1.14 5.21
C LEU A 218 -2.13 1.60 4.03
N THR A 219 -1.69 2.86 4.06
CA THR A 219 -0.60 3.32 3.20
C THR A 219 0.55 3.80 4.05
N LEU A 220 1.78 3.51 3.62
CA LEU A 220 3.01 3.99 4.23
C LEU A 220 3.47 5.27 3.53
N GLN A 221 3.80 6.29 4.31
CA GLN A 221 4.52 7.47 3.82
C GLN A 221 5.89 7.06 3.24
N SER A 222 6.36 7.81 2.26
CA SER A 222 7.65 7.64 1.62
C SER A 222 8.81 7.92 2.57
N LEU A 223 9.91 7.20 2.37
CA LEU A 223 11.15 7.44 3.10
C LEU A 223 11.67 8.87 2.84
N THR A 224 11.61 9.36 1.59
CA THR A 224 12.26 10.59 1.14
C THR A 224 11.32 11.75 0.81
N GLU A 225 10.00 11.54 0.83
CA GLU A 225 9.03 12.62 0.65
C GLU A 225 9.12 13.68 1.74
N SER A 226 8.91 14.95 1.42
CA SER A 226 8.90 16.05 2.39
C SER A 226 7.62 16.89 2.43
N PHE A 227 6.61 16.67 1.57
CA PHE A 227 5.45 17.58 1.50
C PHE A 227 4.64 17.69 2.81
N THR A 228 4.69 16.70 3.70
CA THR A 228 4.09 16.80 5.05
C THR A 228 5.07 17.29 6.13
N THR A 229 6.37 17.35 5.84
CA THR A 229 7.45 17.54 6.84
C THR A 229 8.53 18.55 6.42
N LEU A 230 8.22 19.43 5.48
CA LEU A 230 9.16 20.44 4.95
C LEU A 230 9.93 21.16 6.09
N PRO A 231 11.26 21.38 5.92
CA PRO A 231 12.06 21.12 4.72
C PRO A 231 12.72 19.73 4.70
N LYS A 232 12.43 18.84 5.66
CA LYS A 232 13.12 17.55 5.79
C LYS A 232 12.27 16.42 5.18
N PRO A 233 12.91 15.34 4.68
CA PRO A 233 12.17 14.14 4.33
C PRO A 233 11.47 13.56 5.57
N ALA A 234 10.38 12.85 5.34
CA ALA A 234 9.59 12.20 6.36
C ALA A 234 10.41 11.11 7.05
N GLY A 235 11.35 10.46 6.36
CA GLY A 235 12.14 9.38 6.93
C GLY A 235 11.27 8.22 7.40
N ALA A 236 10.18 7.96 6.67
CA ALA A 236 9.14 7.05 7.12
C ALA A 236 9.50 5.58 6.88
N PHE A 237 9.37 4.79 7.94
CA PHE A 237 9.37 3.34 7.93
C PHE A 237 8.47 2.85 9.05
N ALA A 238 7.99 1.60 8.98
CA ALA A 238 6.99 1.13 9.93
C ALA A 238 7.32 -0.23 10.54
N LEU A 239 6.75 -0.48 11.71
CA LEU A 239 6.66 -1.79 12.34
C LEU A 239 5.19 -2.20 12.41
N LEU A 240 4.89 -3.38 11.88
CA LEU A 240 3.62 -4.05 12.00
C LEU A 240 3.75 -5.22 12.98
N GLU A 241 2.89 -5.28 13.98
CA GLU A 241 2.77 -6.43 14.87
C GLU A 241 1.41 -7.10 14.67
N LEU A 242 1.44 -8.40 14.46
CA LEU A 242 0.31 -9.23 14.04
C LEU A 242 0.05 -10.35 15.04
N GLY A 243 -1.09 -10.25 15.72
CA GLY A 243 -1.63 -11.28 16.62
C GLY A 243 -3.14 -11.12 16.77
N ASP A 244 -3.64 -11.15 18.01
CA ASP A 244 -5.04 -10.79 18.31
C ASP A 244 -5.36 -9.34 17.91
N THR A 245 -4.33 -8.51 17.79
CA THR A 245 -4.41 -7.17 17.24
C THR A 245 -3.43 -6.99 16.09
N ILE A 246 -3.83 -6.19 15.12
CA ILE A 246 -2.99 -5.62 14.07
C ILE A 246 -2.55 -4.25 14.59
N ALA A 247 -1.28 -4.11 14.98
CA ALA A 247 -0.71 -2.85 15.45
C ALA A 247 0.27 -2.32 14.41
N TRP A 248 -0.05 -1.16 13.83
CA TRP A 248 0.74 -0.47 12.82
C TRP A 248 1.38 0.76 13.44
N MET A 249 2.70 0.89 13.33
CA MET A 249 3.48 1.99 13.89
C MET A 249 4.42 2.54 12.83
N VAL A 250 4.17 3.76 12.36
CA VAL A 250 5.04 4.50 11.45
C VAL A 250 5.95 5.42 12.26
N HIS A 251 7.24 5.36 11.97
CA HIS A 251 8.30 6.18 12.53
C HIS A 251 8.74 7.24 11.52
N GLY A 252 9.56 8.18 11.96
CA GLY A 252 10.02 9.32 11.15
C GLY A 252 9.46 10.64 11.64
N GLN A 253 9.48 11.64 10.78
CA GLN A 253 9.01 13.02 11.05
C GLN A 253 7.49 13.17 10.92
N ASP A 254 6.80 12.18 10.36
CA ASP A 254 5.34 12.12 10.23
C ASP A 254 4.79 10.83 10.88
N PRO A 255 4.88 10.68 12.21
CA PRO A 255 4.54 9.43 12.88
C PRO A 255 3.03 9.18 12.88
N PHE A 256 2.63 7.93 12.67
CA PHE A 256 1.25 7.50 12.64
C PHE A 256 1.11 6.13 13.31
N THR A 257 0.11 5.93 14.15
CA THR A 257 -0.15 4.63 14.78
C THR A 257 -1.61 4.23 14.67
N ALA A 258 -1.85 2.94 14.45
CA ALA A 258 -3.18 2.35 14.45
C ALA A 258 -3.17 0.99 15.14
N ARG A 259 -4.26 0.67 15.84
CA ARG A 259 -4.45 -0.62 16.51
C ARG A 259 -5.85 -1.13 16.23
N ILE A 260 -5.94 -2.30 15.60
CA ILE A 260 -7.18 -2.90 15.12
C ILE A 260 -7.29 -4.31 15.70
N ASP A 261 -8.46 -4.70 16.17
CA ASP A 261 -8.73 -6.10 16.55
C ASP A 261 -8.74 -6.96 15.28
N SER A 262 -7.88 -7.98 15.20
CA SER A 262 -7.75 -8.79 13.99
C SER A 262 -9.06 -9.50 13.64
N LYS A 263 -9.86 -9.91 14.63
CA LYS A 263 -11.16 -10.57 14.40
C LYS A 263 -12.19 -9.62 13.79
N GLN A 264 -12.09 -8.31 14.05
CA GLN A 264 -13.01 -7.33 13.45
C GLN A 264 -12.79 -7.21 11.94
N THR A 265 -11.59 -7.46 11.45
CA THR A 265 -11.28 -7.38 10.01
C THR A 265 -11.95 -8.46 9.16
N LEU A 266 -12.51 -9.50 9.81
CA LEU A 266 -13.33 -10.53 9.17
C LEU A 266 -14.79 -10.07 8.97
N ARG A 267 -15.26 -9.08 9.74
CA ARG A 267 -16.66 -8.68 9.75
C ARG A 267 -16.96 -7.74 8.57
N ARG A 268 -17.45 -8.32 7.46
CA ARG A 268 -18.05 -7.57 6.36
C ARG A 268 -19.26 -6.78 6.84
N TRP A 269 -19.43 -5.58 6.30
CA TRP A 269 -20.52 -4.68 6.63
C TRP A 269 -21.76 -5.00 5.81
N MET A 270 -22.88 -4.39 6.19
CA MET A 270 -24.12 -4.58 5.44
C MET A 270 -24.01 -3.96 4.05
N THR A 271 -24.70 -4.56 3.09
CA THR A 271 -24.85 -3.98 1.75
C THR A 271 -25.32 -2.52 1.87
N PRO A 272 -24.62 -1.56 1.22
CA PRO A 272 -25.04 -0.18 1.23
C PRO A 272 -26.46 -0.02 0.68
N LEU A 273 -27.19 0.99 1.19
CA LEU A 273 -28.45 1.39 0.57
C LEU A 273 -28.18 1.84 -0.87
N GLN A 274 -29.17 1.60 -1.75
CA GLN A 274 -29.22 2.27 -3.06
C GLN A 274 -29.19 3.80 -2.89
N PRO A 275 -28.85 4.56 -3.94
CA PRO A 275 -28.95 6.02 -3.92
C PRO A 275 -30.27 6.49 -3.30
N PHE A 276 -30.22 7.50 -2.42
CA PHE A 276 -31.39 7.86 -1.60
C PHE A 276 -32.59 8.34 -2.44
N ASP A 277 -32.33 8.89 -3.61
CA ASP A 277 -33.32 9.25 -4.63
C ASP A 277 -33.90 8.04 -5.38
N GLU A 278 -33.26 6.88 -5.31
CA GLU A 278 -33.78 5.60 -5.81
C GLU A 278 -34.46 4.79 -4.71
N HIS A 279 -34.24 5.12 -3.43
CA HIS A 279 -34.82 4.37 -2.31
C HIS A 279 -36.36 4.59 -2.21
N PRO A 280 -37.20 3.54 -2.35
CA PRO A 280 -38.66 3.68 -2.41
C PRO A 280 -39.26 4.45 -1.24
N GLU A 281 -38.87 4.10 0.00
CA GLU A 281 -39.39 4.76 1.20
C GLU A 281 -38.94 6.23 1.32
N LEU A 282 -37.71 6.55 0.92
CA LEU A 282 -37.17 7.91 1.01
C LEU A 282 -37.78 8.82 -0.07
N ARG A 283 -38.00 8.26 -1.27
CA ARG A 283 -38.77 8.92 -2.33
C ARG A 283 -40.19 9.28 -1.87
N GLN A 284 -40.90 8.33 -1.28
CA GLN A 284 -42.26 8.57 -0.77
C GLN A 284 -42.30 9.66 0.30
N ARG A 285 -41.32 9.69 1.22
CA ARG A 285 -41.21 10.76 2.23
C ARG A 285 -40.97 12.14 1.62
N ARG A 286 -40.11 12.23 0.59
CA ARG A 286 -39.88 13.50 -0.13
C ARG A 286 -41.14 14.00 -0.83
N VAL A 287 -41.88 13.11 -1.50
CA VAL A 287 -43.16 13.45 -2.15
C VAL A 287 -44.17 13.92 -1.12
N ALA A 288 -44.29 13.23 0.02
CA ALA A 288 -45.20 13.62 1.09
C ALA A 288 -44.83 14.99 1.71
N GLN A 289 -43.54 15.26 1.93
CA GLN A 289 -43.07 16.56 2.41
C GLN A 289 -43.31 17.68 1.40
N ALA A 290 -43.09 17.43 0.10
CA ALA A 290 -43.36 18.41 -0.95
C ALA A 290 -44.87 18.73 -1.05
N ALA A 291 -45.74 17.74 -0.88
CA ALA A 291 -47.19 17.95 -0.84
C ALA A 291 -47.63 18.80 0.37
N LEU A 292 -47.01 18.58 1.54
CA LEU A 292 -47.27 19.38 2.75
C LEU A 292 -46.79 20.83 2.62
N LEU A 293 -45.69 21.09 1.90
CA LEU A 293 -45.14 22.42 1.67
C LEU A 293 -45.81 23.16 0.49
N GLY A 294 -46.48 22.43 -0.40
CA GLY A 294 -47.13 22.96 -1.62
C GLY A 294 -48.63 23.25 -1.48
N THR A 295 -49.20 23.22 -0.27
CA THR A 295 -50.61 23.58 -0.05
C THR A 295 -50.68 25.08 0.28
N PRO A 296 -51.09 25.99 -0.65
CA PRO A 296 -51.34 27.37 -0.29
C PRO A 296 -52.61 27.45 0.59
N ALA A 297 -52.55 28.28 1.64
CA ALA A 297 -53.72 28.70 2.40
C ALA A 297 -54.60 29.64 1.57
#